data_AF-A0A971I8X9-F1
#
_entry.id   AF-A0A971I8X9-F1
#
_cell.length_a   1.000
_cell.length_b   1.000
_cell.length_c   1.000
_cell.angle_alpha   90.00
_cell.angle_beta   90.00
_cell.angle_gamma   90.00
#
_symmetry.space_group_name_H-M   'P 1'
#
loop_
_entity.id
_entity.type
_entity.pdbx_description
1 polymer ?
#
loop_
_entity_poly.entity_id
_entity_poly.type
_entity_poly.pdbx_seq_one_letter_code
_entity_poly.pdbx_strand_id
1 'polypeptide(L)'
;MTIPLDGIFNLWNIFLIVLVRISGMFFLSPIFGRRNIPNYYKVGFCFILTIITAQSITVPDISSYSSLVSYMALIGKELLLGVTIGFISYALFSAIYIAGQLIDTQIGFGMVNVIDPLTNLQIPITADFYVILATLFMLVTDTHHLLIKAIVDSYSIIPPGGAGFGGGAVRQLVDLFYHTMVIGFKIAAPVTAAILITNVALGIISKAMPQMNVFILGMPMKIIVGLIIILITIAAFRGVVTFILEGTYRNIHDFLRNAAGT
;
A
#
# COMPACT_ATOMS: atom_id res chain seq x y z
N MET A 1 -14.61 41.72 -21.31
CA MET A 1 -13.60 40.67 -21.14
C MET A 1 -14.25 39.35 -21.52
N THR A 2 -14.27 39.02 -22.80
CA THR A 2 -14.86 37.76 -23.30
C THR A 2 -13.90 36.64 -22.95
N ILE A 3 -14.25 35.82 -21.97
CA ILE A 3 -13.53 34.57 -21.73
C ILE A 3 -13.72 33.73 -23.00
N PRO A 4 -12.67 33.46 -23.79
CA PRO A 4 -12.81 32.61 -24.97
C PRO A 4 -13.29 31.24 -24.50
N LEU A 5 -14.39 30.73 -25.07
CA LEU A 5 -14.97 29.43 -24.72
C LEU A 5 -13.92 28.31 -24.83
N ASP A 6 -12.99 28.43 -25.76
CA ASP A 6 -11.86 27.51 -25.96
C ASP A 6 -10.96 27.40 -24.72
N GLY A 7 -10.79 28.50 -23.96
CA GLY A 7 -10.05 28.49 -22.70
C GLY A 7 -10.76 27.69 -21.59
N ILE A 8 -12.10 27.75 -21.54
CA ILE A 8 -12.91 26.97 -20.59
C ILE A 8 -12.83 25.48 -20.92
N PHE A 9 -12.91 25.11 -22.21
CA PHE A 9 -12.78 23.71 -22.64
C PHE A 9 -11.39 23.13 -22.34
N ASN A 10 -10.34 23.92 -22.51
CA ASN A 10 -8.98 23.48 -22.18
C ASN A 10 -8.80 23.26 -20.67
N LEU A 11 -9.27 24.21 -19.84
CA LEU A 11 -9.27 24.07 -18.37
C LEU A 11 -10.03 22.82 -17.92
N TRP A 12 -11.19 22.55 -18.53
CA TRP A 12 -11.98 21.34 -18.26
C TRP A 12 -11.23 20.05 -18.61
N ASN A 13 -10.55 20.02 -19.76
CA ASN A 13 -9.78 18.85 -20.20
C ASN A 13 -8.60 18.55 -19.27
N ILE A 14 -7.84 19.58 -18.89
CA ILE A 14 -6.74 19.45 -17.93
C ILE A 14 -7.28 18.94 -16.60
N PHE A 15 -8.37 19.55 -16.12
CA PHE A 15 -9.03 19.13 -14.88
C PHE A 15 -9.41 17.64 -14.91
N LEU A 16 -10.04 17.16 -16.00
CA LEU A 16 -10.43 15.76 -16.13
C LEU A 16 -9.23 14.81 -16.14
N ILE A 17 -8.18 15.11 -16.90
CA ILE A 17 -6.96 14.28 -16.98
C ILE A 17 -6.32 14.16 -15.59
N VAL A 18 -6.17 15.30 -14.90
CA VAL A 18 -5.56 15.34 -13.55
C VAL A 18 -6.45 14.61 -12.54
N LEU A 19 -7.78 14.78 -12.62
CA LEU A 19 -8.74 14.08 -11.77
C LEU A 19 -8.65 12.56 -11.95
N VAL A 20 -8.53 12.08 -13.18
CA VAL A 20 -8.45 10.66 -13.50
C VAL A 20 -7.18 10.02 -12.93
N ARG A 21 -6.02 10.66 -13.08
CA ARG A 21 -4.76 10.13 -12.50
C ARG A 21 -4.81 10.14 -10.96
N ILE A 22 -5.28 11.22 -10.34
CA ILE A 22 -5.40 11.34 -8.88
C ILE A 22 -6.38 10.29 -8.33
N SER A 23 -7.57 10.17 -8.93
CA SER A 23 -8.57 9.20 -8.50
C SER A 23 -8.09 7.75 -8.64
N GLY A 24 -7.36 7.43 -9.71
CA GLY A 24 -6.74 6.12 -9.90
C GLY A 24 -5.78 5.74 -8.77
N MET A 25 -4.93 6.69 -8.33
CA MET A 25 -4.04 6.45 -7.20
C MET A 25 -4.80 6.33 -5.88
N PHE A 26 -5.75 7.24 -5.63
CA PHE A 26 -6.53 7.27 -4.39
C PHE A 26 -7.36 6.01 -4.19
N PHE A 27 -7.82 5.38 -5.29
CA PHE A 27 -8.58 4.16 -5.25
C PHE A 27 -7.80 2.99 -4.63
N LEU A 28 -6.52 2.82 -5.00
CA LEU A 28 -5.67 1.75 -4.48
C LEU A 28 -4.79 2.16 -3.29
N SER A 29 -4.67 3.45 -3.01
CA SER A 29 -3.84 3.92 -1.90
C SER A 29 -4.28 3.24 -0.59
N PRO A 30 -3.34 2.67 0.19
CA PRO A 30 -3.65 1.85 1.37
C PRO A 30 -4.40 2.59 2.47
N ILE A 31 -4.49 3.91 2.41
CA ILE A 31 -5.06 4.76 3.46
C ILE A 31 -6.26 5.51 2.93
N PHE A 32 -6.10 6.22 1.82
CA PHE A 32 -7.20 6.98 1.21
C PHE A 32 -8.22 6.07 0.53
N GLY A 33 -7.82 4.87 0.09
CA GLY A 33 -8.68 3.89 -0.57
C GLY A 33 -9.52 3.02 0.38
N ARG A 34 -9.24 3.04 1.70
CA ARG A 34 -9.87 2.11 2.66
C ARG A 34 -11.40 2.20 2.68
N ARG A 35 -12.07 1.06 2.79
CA ARG A 35 -13.55 0.98 2.76
C ARG A 35 -14.24 1.67 3.95
N ASN A 36 -13.49 1.91 5.03
CA ASN A 36 -13.99 2.59 6.23
C ASN A 36 -14.27 4.09 6.02
N ILE A 37 -13.74 4.70 4.96
CA ILE A 37 -14.00 6.09 4.62
C ILE A 37 -15.14 6.13 3.58
N PRO A 38 -16.27 6.82 3.84
CA PRO A 38 -17.34 6.98 2.87
C PRO A 38 -16.85 7.58 1.55
N ASN A 39 -17.35 7.06 0.42
CA ASN A 39 -16.88 7.46 -0.91
C ASN A 39 -17.06 8.97 -1.19
N TYR A 40 -18.06 9.61 -0.59
CA TYR A 40 -18.29 11.05 -0.74
C TYR A 40 -17.11 11.90 -0.28
N TYR A 41 -16.48 11.55 0.85
CA TYR A 41 -15.30 12.26 1.34
C TYR A 41 -14.08 12.04 0.46
N LYS A 42 -13.91 10.83 -0.08
CA LYS A 42 -12.81 10.51 -1.00
C LYS A 42 -12.91 11.33 -2.29
N VAL A 43 -14.10 11.37 -2.89
CA VAL A 43 -14.34 12.13 -4.12
C VAL A 43 -14.14 13.63 -3.88
N GLY A 44 -14.65 14.17 -2.77
CA GLY A 44 -14.45 15.58 -2.41
C GLY A 44 -12.98 15.93 -2.22
N PHE A 45 -12.20 15.08 -1.54
CA PHE A 45 -10.77 15.30 -1.34
C PHE A 45 -9.97 15.21 -2.65
N CYS A 46 -10.26 14.22 -3.51
CA CYS A 46 -9.68 14.14 -4.85
C CYS A 46 -9.97 15.40 -5.66
N PHE A 47 -11.22 15.89 -5.63
CA PHE A 47 -11.64 17.08 -6.37
C PHE A 47 -10.86 18.33 -5.93
N ILE A 48 -10.71 18.55 -4.62
CA ILE A 48 -9.93 19.67 -4.07
C ILE A 48 -8.45 19.56 -4.48
N LEU A 49 -7.86 18.36 -4.33
CA LEU A 49 -6.48 18.12 -4.76
C LEU A 49 -6.29 18.40 -6.25
N THR A 50 -7.22 17.95 -7.10
CA THR A 50 -7.17 18.20 -8.54
C THR A 50 -7.12 19.70 -8.84
N ILE A 51 -7.94 20.52 -8.20
CA ILE A 51 -7.93 21.98 -8.40
C ILE A 51 -6.56 22.57 -8.06
N ILE A 52 -5.99 22.17 -6.92
CA ILE A 52 -4.68 22.67 -6.45
C ILE A 52 -3.57 22.24 -7.42
N THR A 53 -3.56 20.96 -7.83
CA THR A 53 -2.53 20.43 -8.72
C THR A 53 -2.67 20.95 -10.15
N ALA A 54 -3.90 21.15 -10.64
CA ALA A 54 -4.15 21.64 -11.99
C ALA A 54 -3.59 23.06 -12.22
N GLN A 55 -3.51 23.88 -11.16
CA GLN A 55 -2.87 25.20 -11.23
C GLN A 55 -1.33 25.13 -11.28
N SER A 56 -0.74 24.00 -10.84
CA SER A 56 0.70 23.83 -10.70
C SER A 56 1.34 23.14 -11.91
N ILE A 57 0.54 22.61 -12.84
CA ILE A 57 1.01 21.81 -13.98
C ILE A 57 1.05 22.68 -15.23
N THR A 58 2.17 22.61 -15.96
CA THR A 58 2.28 23.22 -17.29
C THR A 58 1.34 22.51 -18.26
N VAL A 59 0.39 23.26 -18.81
CA VAL A 59 -0.62 22.78 -19.75
C VAL A 59 0.06 22.21 -21.01
N PRO A 60 -0.02 20.89 -21.27
CA PRO A 60 0.38 20.36 -22.57
C PRO A 60 -0.63 20.81 -23.62
N ASP A 61 -0.19 21.00 -24.85
CA ASP A 61 -1.09 21.36 -25.94
C ASP A 61 -1.94 20.12 -26.33
N ILE A 62 -3.15 20.02 -25.76
CA ILE A 62 -4.08 18.89 -25.98
C ILE A 62 -4.67 18.93 -27.41
N SER A 63 -4.34 19.96 -28.20
CA SER A 63 -4.75 20.12 -29.60
C SER A 63 -4.38 18.93 -30.50
N SER A 64 -3.42 18.09 -30.10
CA SER A 64 -3.03 16.88 -30.83
C SER A 64 -4.03 15.70 -30.69
N TYR A 65 -5.00 15.76 -29.75
CA TYR A 65 -6.01 14.72 -29.52
C TYR A 65 -7.38 15.13 -30.06
N SER A 66 -7.49 15.29 -31.38
CA SER A 66 -8.72 15.74 -32.05
C SER A 66 -9.79 14.66 -32.23
N SER A 67 -9.43 13.37 -32.11
CA SER A 67 -10.35 12.24 -32.25
C SER A 67 -10.81 11.70 -30.89
N LEU A 68 -12.11 11.39 -30.77
CA LEU A 68 -12.71 10.79 -29.57
C LEU A 68 -11.92 9.55 -29.09
N VAL A 69 -11.45 8.73 -30.03
CA VAL A 69 -10.68 7.51 -29.73
C VAL A 69 -9.33 7.86 -29.09
N SER A 70 -8.65 8.89 -29.59
CA SER A 70 -7.36 9.34 -29.08
C SER A 70 -7.49 9.94 -27.67
N TYR A 71 -8.60 10.65 -27.40
CA TYR A 71 -8.90 11.21 -26.09
C TYR A 71 -9.26 10.13 -25.05
N MET A 72 -10.05 9.12 -25.44
CA MET A 72 -10.33 7.97 -24.57
C MET A 72 -9.07 7.17 -24.25
N ALA A 73 -8.17 6.99 -25.23
CA ALA A 73 -6.88 6.35 -25.00
C ALA A 73 -5.99 7.16 -24.04
N LEU A 74 -6.01 8.49 -24.13
CA LEU A 74 -5.30 9.38 -23.20
C LEU A 74 -5.83 9.19 -21.77
N ILE A 75 -7.15 9.27 -21.56
CA ILE A 75 -7.78 9.04 -20.25
C ILE A 75 -7.40 7.66 -19.70
N GLY A 76 -7.45 6.63 -20.54
CA GLY A 76 -7.08 5.27 -20.16
C GLY A 76 -5.63 5.16 -19.68
N LYS A 77 -4.69 5.81 -20.37
CA LYS A 77 -3.26 5.84 -19.97
C LYS A 77 -3.07 6.56 -18.63
N GLU A 78 -3.73 7.69 -18.44
CA GLU A 78 -3.67 8.48 -17.19
C GLU A 78 -4.25 7.72 -16.00
N LEU A 79 -5.36 7.02 -16.22
CA LEU A 79 -5.96 6.14 -15.22
C LEU A 79 -4.99 5.00 -14.86
N LEU A 80 -4.39 4.35 -15.86
CA LEU A 80 -3.46 3.24 -15.65
C LEU A 80 -2.22 3.70 -14.85
N LEU A 81 -1.66 4.87 -15.18
CA LEU A 81 -0.58 5.46 -14.40
C LEU A 81 -1.00 5.69 -12.94
N GLY A 82 -2.12 6.37 -12.72
CA GLY A 82 -2.64 6.62 -11.37
C GLY A 82 -2.83 5.33 -10.58
N VAL A 83 -3.50 4.35 -11.17
CA VAL A 83 -3.72 3.01 -10.59
C VAL A 83 -2.39 2.33 -10.27
N THR A 84 -1.38 2.43 -11.14
CA THR A 84 -0.09 1.77 -10.89
C THR A 84 0.68 2.43 -9.75
N ILE A 85 0.66 3.76 -9.64
CA ILE A 85 1.25 4.47 -8.49
C ILE A 85 0.55 4.08 -7.18
N GLY A 86 -0.78 4.00 -7.21
CA GLY A 86 -1.58 3.51 -6.09
C GLY A 86 -1.27 2.06 -5.74
N PHE A 87 -1.10 1.21 -6.74
CA PHE A 87 -0.73 -0.19 -6.59
C PHE A 87 0.66 -0.36 -5.95
N ILE A 88 1.65 0.44 -6.35
CA ILE A 88 3.00 0.39 -5.76
C ILE A 88 2.92 0.70 -4.26
N SER A 89 2.15 1.72 -3.90
CA SER A 89 1.90 2.08 -2.51
C SER A 89 1.18 0.98 -1.74
N TYR A 90 0.16 0.38 -2.36
CA TYR A 90 -0.61 -0.72 -1.78
C TYR A 90 0.26 -1.96 -1.53
N ALA A 91 1.06 -2.36 -2.51
CA ALA A 91 1.92 -3.54 -2.41
C ALA A 91 2.90 -3.41 -1.25
N LEU A 92 3.61 -2.29 -1.12
CA LEU A 92 4.55 -2.11 -0.02
C LEU A 92 3.87 -2.05 1.35
N PHE A 93 2.69 -1.43 1.47
CA PHE A 93 1.91 -1.50 2.70
C PHE A 93 1.38 -2.91 3.00
N SER A 94 1.08 -3.71 1.96
CA SER A 94 0.63 -5.09 2.13
C SER A 94 1.73 -5.97 2.76
N ALA A 95 3.01 -5.58 2.69
CA ALA A 95 4.09 -6.25 3.42
C ALA A 95 3.82 -6.31 4.93
N ILE A 96 3.25 -5.24 5.51
CA ILE A 96 2.89 -5.16 6.93
C ILE A 96 1.75 -6.15 7.24
N TYR A 97 0.76 -6.22 6.35
CA TYR A 97 -0.36 -7.15 6.49
C TYR A 97 0.11 -8.61 6.40
N ILE A 98 0.96 -8.93 5.42
CA ILE A 98 1.57 -10.26 5.26
C ILE A 98 2.38 -10.62 6.51
N ALA A 99 3.17 -9.69 7.05
CA ALA A 99 3.92 -9.93 8.28
C ALA A 99 3.02 -10.30 9.46
N GLY A 100 1.95 -9.53 9.68
CA GLY A 100 1.01 -9.81 10.76
C GLY A 100 0.28 -11.15 10.56
N GLN A 101 -0.08 -11.50 9.33
CA GLN A 101 -0.70 -12.80 9.02
C GLN A 101 0.26 -13.97 9.27
N LEU A 102 1.55 -13.81 8.94
CA LEU A 102 2.57 -14.81 9.27
C LEU A 102 2.72 -14.97 10.78
N ILE A 103 2.75 -13.86 11.54
CA ILE A 103 2.81 -13.89 13.00
C ILE A 103 1.58 -14.59 13.60
N ASP A 104 0.37 -14.25 13.13
CA ASP A 104 -0.88 -14.89 13.58
C ASP A 104 -0.87 -16.40 13.38
N THR A 105 -0.33 -16.84 12.24
CA THR A 105 -0.21 -18.26 11.89
C THR A 105 0.76 -18.96 12.84
N GLN A 106 1.88 -18.32 13.22
CA GLN A 106 2.88 -18.91 14.11
C GLN A 106 2.41 -18.95 15.57
N ILE A 107 1.80 -17.88 16.07
CA ILE A 107 1.27 -17.81 17.45
C ILE A 107 0.14 -18.84 17.65
N GLY A 108 -0.63 -19.11 16.60
CA GLY A 108 -1.76 -20.04 16.63
C GLY A 108 -3.12 -19.33 16.76
N PHE A 109 -3.18 -18.00 16.62
CA PHE A 109 -4.45 -17.28 16.49
C PHE A 109 -5.25 -17.72 15.26
N GLY A 110 -4.57 -18.23 14.22
CA GLY A 110 -5.21 -18.86 13.07
C GLY A 110 -6.09 -20.08 13.40
N MET A 111 -5.94 -20.72 14.57
CA MET A 111 -6.77 -21.87 14.96
C MET A 111 -8.15 -21.48 15.46
N VAL A 112 -8.35 -20.24 15.93
CA VAL A 112 -9.66 -19.70 16.30
C VAL A 112 -10.58 -19.65 15.07
N ASN A 113 -10.00 -19.43 13.88
CA ASN A 113 -10.72 -19.41 12.61
C ASN A 113 -11.24 -20.79 12.16
N VAL A 114 -10.73 -21.89 12.72
CA VAL A 114 -11.19 -23.26 12.43
C VAL A 114 -12.38 -23.65 13.32
N ILE A 115 -12.53 -22.97 14.48
CA ILE A 115 -13.49 -23.33 15.52
C ILE A 115 -14.86 -22.65 15.32
N ASP A 116 -14.94 -21.56 14.56
CA ASP A 116 -16.22 -20.96 14.15
C ASP A 116 -16.26 -20.58 12.64
N PRO A 117 -16.68 -21.51 11.77
CA PRO A 117 -16.86 -21.25 10.34
C PRO A 117 -18.11 -20.40 10.02
N LEU A 118 -18.98 -20.08 10.99
CA LEU A 118 -20.25 -19.39 10.72
C LEU A 118 -20.05 -17.93 10.27
N THR A 119 -18.93 -17.32 10.61
CA THR A 119 -18.68 -15.90 10.31
C THR A 119 -18.01 -15.64 8.96
N ASN A 120 -17.44 -16.65 8.27
CA ASN A 120 -16.66 -16.51 7.02
C ASN A 120 -15.58 -15.41 7.02
N LEU A 121 -15.26 -14.81 8.18
CA LEU A 121 -14.38 -13.66 8.31
C LEU A 121 -13.09 -14.13 8.98
N GLN A 122 -12.13 -14.54 8.17
CA GLN A 122 -10.76 -14.82 8.60
C GLN A 122 -9.98 -13.50 8.65
N ILE A 123 -10.28 -12.64 9.62
CA ILE A 123 -9.50 -11.41 9.82
C ILE A 123 -8.33 -11.76 10.75
N PRO A 124 -7.07 -11.72 10.27
CA PRO A 124 -5.93 -11.98 11.13
C PRO A 124 -5.79 -10.81 12.12
N ILE A 125 -5.92 -11.12 13.42
CA ILE A 125 -5.99 -10.13 14.50
C ILE A 125 -4.69 -9.31 14.55
N THR A 126 -3.54 -9.98 14.46
CA THR A 126 -2.24 -9.33 14.50
C THR A 126 -2.00 -8.52 13.23
N ALA A 127 -2.44 -9.00 12.06
CA ALA A 127 -2.35 -8.20 10.83
C ALA A 127 -3.13 -6.88 10.93
N ASP A 128 -4.38 -6.92 11.40
CA ASP A 128 -5.17 -5.69 11.53
C ASP A 128 -4.57 -4.74 12.57
N PHE A 129 -4.08 -5.28 13.71
CA PHE A 129 -3.34 -4.51 14.70
C PHE A 129 -2.11 -3.80 14.12
N TYR A 130 -1.27 -4.49 13.34
CA TYR A 130 -0.10 -3.90 12.69
C TYR A 130 -0.48 -2.82 11.67
N VAL A 131 -1.58 -2.98 10.92
CA VAL A 131 -2.01 -1.96 9.97
C VAL A 131 -2.59 -0.73 10.66
N ILE A 132 -3.32 -0.90 11.78
CA ILE A 132 -3.78 0.22 12.61
C ILE A 132 -2.56 0.99 13.16
N LEU A 133 -1.57 0.28 13.72
CA LEU A 133 -0.32 0.89 14.19
C LEU A 133 0.43 1.62 13.07
N ALA A 134 0.55 1.00 11.90
CA ALA A 134 1.22 1.63 10.76
C ALA A 134 0.53 2.92 10.32
N THR A 135 -0.82 2.91 10.34
CA THR A 135 -1.62 4.11 10.03
C THR A 135 -1.36 5.21 11.05
N LEU A 136 -1.37 4.88 12.35
CA LEU A 136 -1.09 5.83 13.43
C LEU A 136 0.32 6.42 13.32
N PHE A 137 1.34 5.58 13.15
CA PHE A 137 2.71 6.06 13.01
C PHE A 137 2.89 6.97 11.82
N MET A 138 2.27 6.64 10.67
CA MET A 138 2.33 7.50 9.49
C MET A 138 1.63 8.86 9.69
N LEU A 139 0.53 8.91 10.46
CA LEU A 139 -0.06 10.20 10.83
C LEU A 139 0.88 11.00 11.73
N VAL A 140 1.51 10.36 12.72
CA VAL A 140 2.43 11.03 13.66
C VAL A 140 3.70 11.52 12.96
N THR A 141 4.19 10.82 11.94
CA THR A 141 5.39 11.21 11.17
C THR A 141 5.07 12.00 9.91
N ASP A 142 3.81 12.43 9.73
CA ASP A 142 3.30 13.18 8.58
C ASP A 142 3.61 12.54 7.21
N THR A 143 3.93 11.26 7.18
CA THR A 143 4.51 10.62 6.00
C THR A 143 3.47 10.35 4.90
N HIS A 144 2.18 10.51 5.19
CA HIS A 144 1.13 10.56 4.17
C HIS A 144 1.35 11.68 3.14
N HIS A 145 2.00 12.78 3.53
CA HIS A 145 2.35 13.85 2.61
C HIS A 145 3.31 13.38 1.50
N LEU A 146 4.13 12.33 1.74
CA LEU A 146 4.98 11.76 0.70
C LEU A 146 4.16 11.12 -0.43
N LEU A 147 3.01 10.52 -0.12
CA LEU A 147 2.13 9.95 -1.15
C LEU A 147 1.51 11.07 -2.00
N ILE A 148 1.08 12.17 -1.38
CA ILE A 148 0.56 13.33 -2.10
C ILE A 148 1.66 13.97 -2.95
N LYS A 149 2.87 14.13 -2.38
CA LYS A 149 4.03 14.65 -3.10
C LYS A 149 4.39 13.78 -4.30
N ALA A 150 4.36 12.45 -4.17
CA ALA A 150 4.63 11.53 -5.27
C ALA A 150 3.67 11.73 -6.46
N ILE A 151 2.40 12.07 -6.20
CA ILE A 151 1.44 12.42 -7.27
C ILE A 151 1.86 13.69 -7.98
N VAL A 152 2.18 14.75 -7.22
CA VAL A 152 2.55 16.04 -7.79
C VAL A 152 3.83 15.90 -8.61
N ASP A 153 4.84 15.22 -8.07
CA ASP A 153 6.10 14.93 -8.76
C ASP A 153 5.86 14.08 -10.03
N SER A 154 4.84 13.22 -10.06
CA SER A 154 4.51 12.40 -11.23
C SER A 154 4.19 13.22 -12.49
N TYR A 155 3.61 14.41 -12.34
CA TYR A 155 3.32 15.30 -13.47
C TYR A 155 4.57 15.98 -14.02
N SER A 156 5.60 16.13 -13.19
CA SER A 156 6.90 16.67 -13.63
C SER A 156 7.72 15.63 -14.40
N ILE A 157 7.58 14.34 -14.04
CA ILE A 157 8.32 13.24 -14.69
C ILE A 157 7.61 12.75 -15.95
N ILE A 158 6.29 12.52 -15.87
CA ILE A 158 5.46 12.09 -16.99
C ILE A 158 4.36 13.13 -17.21
N PRO A 159 4.58 14.08 -18.14
CA PRO A 159 3.54 15.01 -18.58
C PRO A 159 2.32 14.24 -19.11
N PRO A 160 1.11 14.84 -19.05
CA PRO A 160 -0.09 14.21 -19.57
C PRO A 160 0.08 13.69 -20.99
N GLY A 161 -0.24 12.41 -21.22
CA GLY A 161 -0.11 11.76 -22.54
C GLY A 161 1.28 11.21 -22.88
N GLY A 162 2.31 11.50 -22.08
CA GLY A 162 3.67 10.99 -22.24
C GLY A 162 3.91 9.56 -21.72
N ALA A 163 2.88 8.88 -21.23
CA ALA A 163 3.01 7.56 -20.61
C ALA A 163 3.43 6.48 -21.61
N GLY A 164 4.62 5.89 -21.39
CA GLY A 164 5.13 4.72 -22.11
C GLY A 164 5.36 3.53 -21.18
N PHE A 165 4.45 2.56 -21.16
CA PHE A 165 4.66 1.33 -20.39
C PHE A 165 5.67 0.41 -21.09
N GLY A 166 6.96 0.66 -20.87
CA GLY A 166 8.06 -0.15 -21.38
C GLY A 166 8.33 -1.42 -20.53
N GLY A 167 9.22 -2.29 -21.01
CA GLY A 167 9.61 -3.52 -20.30
C GLY A 167 10.23 -3.27 -18.92
N GLY A 168 10.91 -2.13 -18.72
CA GLY A 168 11.47 -1.73 -17.43
C GLY A 168 10.41 -1.52 -16.35
N ALA A 169 9.28 -0.91 -16.71
CA ALA A 169 8.16 -0.68 -15.80
C ALA A 169 7.54 -2.01 -15.31
N VAL A 170 7.40 -2.99 -16.21
CA VAL A 170 6.88 -4.33 -15.86
C VAL A 170 7.85 -5.08 -14.97
N ARG A 171 9.15 -5.07 -15.29
CA ARG A 171 10.18 -5.72 -14.45
C ARG A 171 10.18 -5.16 -13.03
N GLN A 172 10.06 -3.85 -12.89
CA GLN A 172 10.01 -3.22 -11.58
C GLN A 172 8.78 -3.64 -10.76
N LEU A 173 7.62 -3.84 -11.39
CA LEU A 173 6.46 -4.38 -10.69
C LEU A 173 6.71 -5.80 -10.17
N VAL A 174 7.44 -6.63 -10.92
CA VAL A 174 7.84 -7.97 -10.46
C VAL A 174 8.81 -7.89 -9.28
N ASP A 175 9.81 -7.01 -9.37
CA ASP A 175 10.78 -6.78 -8.29
C ASP A 175 10.08 -6.26 -7.02
N LEU A 176 9.05 -5.42 -7.17
CA LEU A 176 8.22 -4.94 -6.07
C LEU A 176 7.51 -6.06 -5.31
N PHE A 177 6.98 -7.07 -6.02
CA PHE A 177 6.37 -8.24 -5.38
C PHE A 177 7.39 -9.01 -4.54
N TYR A 178 8.59 -9.22 -5.08
CA TYR A 178 9.68 -9.85 -4.34
C TYR A 178 10.05 -9.05 -3.08
N HIS A 179 10.24 -7.74 -3.22
CA HIS A 179 10.57 -6.86 -2.09
C HIS A 179 9.50 -6.85 -1.01
N THR A 180 8.22 -6.82 -1.41
CA THR A 180 7.07 -6.85 -0.50
C THR A 180 7.09 -8.13 0.35
N MET A 181 7.30 -9.28 -0.27
CA MET A 181 7.41 -10.55 0.45
C MET A 181 8.61 -10.56 1.41
N VAL A 182 9.78 -10.14 0.95
CA VAL A 182 11.00 -10.09 1.80
C VAL A 182 10.80 -9.17 3.00
N ILE A 183 10.19 -8.00 2.83
CA ILE A 183 9.89 -7.08 3.93
C ILE A 183 8.92 -7.73 4.90
N GLY A 184 7.84 -8.35 4.40
CA GLY A 184 6.87 -9.06 5.25
C GLY A 184 7.51 -10.15 6.11
N PHE A 185 8.37 -10.99 5.51
CA PHE A 185 9.13 -12.00 6.23
C PHE A 185 10.09 -11.40 7.26
N LYS A 186 10.81 -10.31 6.93
CA LYS A 186 11.74 -9.65 7.86
C LYS A 186 11.02 -9.09 9.09
N ILE A 187 9.82 -8.55 8.92
CA ILE A 187 9.00 -8.05 10.04
C ILE A 187 8.51 -9.23 10.92
N ALA A 188 8.10 -10.34 10.30
CA ALA A 188 7.65 -11.52 11.03
C ALA A 188 8.78 -12.36 11.65
N ALA A 189 10.02 -12.21 11.16
CA ALA A 189 11.18 -13.01 11.55
C ALA A 189 11.45 -13.09 13.06
N PRO A 190 11.53 -11.99 13.83
CA PRO A 190 11.83 -12.06 15.26
C PRO A 190 10.79 -12.87 16.05
N VAL A 191 9.51 -12.68 15.75
CA VAL A 191 8.42 -13.41 16.42
C VAL A 191 8.42 -14.87 15.98
N THR A 192 8.58 -15.13 14.68
CA THR A 192 8.64 -16.50 14.13
C THR A 192 9.81 -17.28 14.72
N ALA A 193 10.98 -16.67 14.86
CA ALA A 193 12.16 -17.31 15.46
C ALA A 193 11.93 -17.66 16.93
N ALA A 194 11.36 -16.75 17.72
CA ALA A 194 11.04 -17.01 19.13
C ALA A 194 10.01 -18.15 19.30
N ILE A 195 9.00 -18.19 18.44
CA ILE A 195 7.99 -19.25 18.46
C ILE A 195 8.59 -20.59 17.98
N LEU A 196 9.51 -20.58 17.02
CA LEU A 196 10.23 -21.77 16.60
C LEU A 196 11.03 -22.36 17.76
N ILE A 197 11.77 -21.54 18.51
CA ILE A 197 12.47 -21.97 19.73
C ILE A 197 11.48 -22.54 20.75
N THR A 198 10.33 -21.89 20.91
CA THR A 198 9.25 -22.36 21.80
C THR A 198 8.70 -23.72 21.35
N ASN A 199 8.54 -23.95 20.05
CA ASN A 199 8.11 -25.25 19.49
C ASN A 199 9.12 -26.36 19.81
N VAL A 200 10.42 -26.07 19.68
CA VAL A 200 11.48 -27.02 20.03
C VAL A 200 11.45 -27.34 21.52
N ALA A 201 11.31 -26.32 22.38
CA ALA A 201 11.19 -26.51 23.83
C ALA A 201 9.96 -27.36 24.20
N LEU A 202 8.79 -27.07 23.63
CA LEU A 202 7.57 -27.85 23.84
C LEU A 202 7.71 -29.29 23.34
N GLY A 203 8.43 -29.51 22.23
CA GLY A 203 8.72 -30.85 21.69
C GLY A 203 9.67 -31.66 22.57
N ILE A 204 10.61 -31.02 23.27
CA ILE A 204 11.46 -31.70 24.26
C ILE A 204 10.63 -32.07 25.50
N ILE A 205 9.79 -31.15 25.97
CA ILE A 205 8.91 -31.37 27.12
C ILE A 205 7.91 -32.51 26.86
N SER A 206 7.34 -32.57 25.64
CA SER A 206 6.41 -33.65 25.26
C SER A 206 7.04 -35.03 25.34
N LYS A 207 8.32 -35.14 24.98
CA LYS A 207 9.09 -36.37 25.09
C LYS A 207 9.42 -36.71 26.54
N ALA A 208 9.70 -35.71 27.37
CA ALA A 208 10.05 -35.90 28.78
C ALA A 208 8.82 -36.26 29.66
N MET A 209 7.65 -35.67 29.35
CA MET A 209 6.40 -35.89 30.08
C MET A 209 5.26 -36.27 29.10
N PRO A 210 5.18 -37.54 28.66
CA PRO A 210 4.25 -37.98 27.62
C PRO A 210 2.77 -37.87 28.01
N GLN A 211 2.49 -37.83 29.32
CA GLN A 211 1.12 -37.67 29.83
C GLN A 211 0.58 -36.25 29.67
N MET A 212 1.44 -35.29 29.33
CA MET A 212 1.07 -33.89 29.22
C MET A 212 0.64 -33.57 27.78
N ASN A 213 -0.59 -33.08 27.61
CA ASN A 213 -1.07 -32.68 26.30
C ASN A 213 -0.38 -31.38 25.86
N VAL A 214 0.59 -31.51 24.96
CA VAL A 214 1.37 -30.43 24.37
C VAL A 214 0.50 -29.37 23.72
N PHE A 215 -0.67 -29.74 23.21
CA PHE A 215 -1.59 -28.79 22.61
C PHE A 215 -2.22 -27.85 23.65
N ILE A 216 -2.59 -28.37 24.81
CA ILE A 216 -3.23 -27.62 25.90
C ILE A 216 -2.27 -26.59 26.49
N LEU A 217 -0.99 -26.95 26.68
CA LEU A 217 0.03 -26.02 27.20
C LEU A 217 0.71 -25.20 26.12
N GLY A 218 0.80 -25.73 24.90
CA GLY A 218 1.57 -25.11 23.82
C GLY A 218 0.94 -23.81 23.33
N MET A 219 -0.38 -23.76 23.15
CA MET A 219 -1.04 -22.54 22.67
C MET A 219 -0.91 -21.37 23.66
N PRO A 220 -1.24 -21.51 24.96
CA PRO A 220 -1.03 -20.43 25.93
C PRO A 220 0.42 -19.93 25.98
N MET A 221 1.39 -20.86 25.96
CA MET A 221 2.81 -20.50 25.98
C MET A 221 3.23 -19.72 24.73
N LYS A 222 2.80 -20.15 23.54
CA LYS A 222 3.08 -19.44 22.27
C LYS A 222 2.47 -18.04 22.25
N ILE A 223 1.25 -17.88 22.78
CA ILE A 223 0.58 -16.58 22.88
C ILE A 223 1.37 -15.64 23.79
N ILE A 224 1.77 -16.09 24.98
CA ILE A 224 2.55 -15.27 25.92
C ILE A 224 3.88 -14.85 25.29
N VAL A 225 4.64 -15.80 24.74
CA VAL A 225 5.93 -15.50 24.10
C VAL A 225 5.74 -14.57 22.90
N GLY A 226 4.77 -14.86 22.03
CA GLY A 226 4.48 -14.04 20.85
C GLY A 226 4.14 -12.60 21.21
N LEU A 227 3.26 -12.38 22.19
CA LEU A 227 2.88 -11.04 22.65
C LEU A 227 4.07 -10.29 23.28
N ILE A 228 4.92 -10.96 24.06
CA ILE A 228 6.13 -10.35 24.63
C ILE A 228 7.07 -9.85 23.51
N ILE A 229 7.31 -10.68 22.49
CA ILE A 229 8.17 -10.27 21.37
C ILE A 229 7.53 -9.15 20.54
N ILE A 230 6.21 -9.19 20.33
CA ILE A 230 5.49 -8.08 19.68
C ILE A 230 5.69 -6.78 20.48
N LEU A 231 5.52 -6.80 21.80
CA LEU A 231 5.74 -5.63 22.66
C LEU A 231 7.16 -5.06 22.54
N ILE A 232 8.17 -5.92 22.51
CA ILE A 232 9.57 -5.50 22.35
C ILE A 232 9.82 -4.91 20.95
N THR A 233 9.21 -5.49 19.91
CA THR A 233 9.43 -5.09 18.51
C THR A 233 8.63 -3.85 18.10
N ILE A 234 7.60 -3.45 18.84
CA ILE A 234 6.80 -2.24 18.55
C ILE A 234 7.66 -0.97 18.45
N ALA A 235 8.68 -0.81 19.30
CA ALA A 235 9.56 0.36 19.24
C ALA A 235 10.34 0.43 17.91
N ALA A 236 10.80 -0.72 17.41
CA ALA A 236 11.45 -0.82 16.12
C ALA A 236 10.46 -0.65 14.95
N PHE A 237 9.20 -1.04 15.13
CA PHE A 237 8.17 -0.98 14.10
C PHE A 237 7.93 0.43 13.56
N ARG A 238 8.05 1.47 14.40
CA ARG A 238 7.98 2.87 13.93
C ARG A 238 8.99 3.15 12.81
N GLY A 239 10.24 2.72 12.99
CA GLY A 239 11.30 2.92 11.99
C GLY A 239 11.09 2.07 10.73
N VAL A 240 10.46 0.89 10.88
CA VAL A 240 10.07 0.06 9.73
C VAL A 240 9.01 0.76 8.88
N VAL A 241 7.99 1.36 9.50
CA VAL A 241 6.93 2.08 8.78
C VAL A 241 7.50 3.24 7.98
N THR A 242 8.37 4.06 8.57
CA THR A 242 9.02 5.17 7.84
C THR A 242 9.88 4.66 6.69
N PHE A 243 10.65 3.59 6.90
CA PHE A 243 11.45 2.97 5.85
C PHE A 243 10.60 2.44 4.68
N ILE A 244 9.46 1.81 4.97
CA ILE A 244 8.53 1.32 3.95
C ILE A 244 7.98 2.49 3.13
N LEU A 245 7.60 3.59 3.78
CA LEU A 245 7.03 4.76 3.11
C LEU A 245 8.05 5.53 2.25
N GLU A 246 9.27 5.73 2.76
CA GLU A 246 10.36 6.28 1.95
C GLU A 246 10.71 5.35 0.78
N GLY A 247 10.68 4.04 1.03
CA GLY A 247 10.79 3.02 0.00
C GLY A 247 9.70 3.14 -1.07
N THR A 248 8.45 3.39 -0.66
CA THR A 248 7.32 3.62 -1.58
C THR A 248 7.57 4.83 -2.45
N TYR A 249 7.96 5.97 -1.86
CA TYR A 249 8.25 7.19 -2.62
C TYR A 249 9.36 6.95 -3.67
N ARG A 250 10.45 6.26 -3.28
CA ARG A 250 11.55 5.91 -4.20
C ARG A 250 11.10 4.96 -5.31
N ASN A 251 10.36 3.90 -4.99
CA ASN A 251 9.87 2.95 -5.99
C ASN A 251 8.90 3.61 -6.99
N ILE A 252 8.03 4.51 -6.53
CA ILE A 252 7.17 5.30 -7.42
C ILE A 252 8.02 6.13 -8.37
N HIS A 253 9.05 6.81 -7.86
CA HIS A 253 9.91 7.66 -8.68
C HIS A 253 10.71 6.84 -9.72
N ASP A 254 11.25 5.69 -9.33
CA ASP A 254 11.96 4.78 -10.24
C ASP A 254 11.00 4.23 -11.31
N PHE A 255 9.75 3.92 -10.93
CA PHE A 255 8.71 3.48 -11.87
C PHE A 255 8.37 4.55 -12.89
N LEU A 256 8.20 5.79 -12.43
CA LEU A 256 7.90 6.91 -13.30
C LEU A 256 9.03 7.19 -14.29
N ARG A 257 10.30 7.07 -13.88
CA ARG A 257 11.46 7.18 -14.79
C ARG A 257 11.47 6.07 -15.85
N ASN A 258 11.31 4.82 -15.41
CA ASN A 258 11.23 3.67 -16.32
C ASN A 258 10.04 3.76 -17.30
N ALA A 259 8.92 4.33 -16.86
CA ALA A 259 7.73 4.54 -17.68
C ALA A 259 7.78 5.82 -18.55
N ALA A 260 8.71 6.74 -18.26
CA ALA A 260 9.04 7.86 -19.14
C ALA A 260 10.01 7.45 -20.26
N GLY A 261 10.65 6.28 -20.16
CA GLY A 261 11.69 5.82 -21.09
C GLY A 261 13.04 6.50 -20.87
N THR A 262 13.29 7.04 -19.67
CA THR A 262 14.53 7.72 -19.26
C THR A 262 15.26 6.95 -18.18
#